data_AF-A0A0F7FP26-F1
#
_entry.id   AF-A0A0F7FP26-F1
#
_cell.length_a   1.000
_cell.length_b   1.000
_cell.length_c   1.000
_cell.angle_alpha   90.00
_cell.angle_beta   90.00
_cell.angle_gamma   90.00
#
_symmetry.space_group_name_H-M   'P 1'
#
loop_
_entity.id
_entity.type
_entity.pdbx_description
1 polymer ?
#
loop_
_entity_poly.entity_id
_entity_poly.type
_entity_poly.pdbx_seq_one_letter_code
_entity_poly.pdbx_strand_id
1 'polypeptide(L)' 'MRAFAQETARRIAPVPVRLVDERMSTVTAAQSMRASGVNAKKGRSRIDQAAAVVILQSALETERVSGSPPGQCVEVVV' A
#
# COMPACT_ATOMS: atom_id res chain seq x y z
N MET A 1 3.82 -8.62 -8.35
CA MET A 1 4.00 -7.85 -7.09
C MET A 1 5.33 -8.14 -6.40
N ARG A 2 5.65 -9.39 -6.02
CA ARG A 2 6.91 -9.72 -5.32
C ARG A 2 8.19 -9.36 -6.11
N ALA A 3 8.28 -9.70 -7.40
CA ALA A 3 9.44 -9.33 -8.22
C ALA A 3 9.64 -7.81 -8.34
N PHE A 4 8.54 -7.05 -8.49
CA PHE A 4 8.58 -5.59 -8.51
C PHE A 4 9.06 -5.02 -7.16
N ALA A 5 8.58 -5.59 -6.05
CA ALA A 5 9.00 -5.17 -4.72
C ALA A 5 10.49 -5.48 -4.46
N GLN A 6 10.99 -6.63 -4.91
CA GLN A 6 12.42 -6.97 -4.84
C GLN A 6 13.28 -6.02 -5.67
N GLU A 7 12.87 -5.73 -6.91
CA GLU A 7 13.56 -4.77 -7.76
C GLU A 7 13.57 -3.35 -7.15
N THR A 8 12.43 -2.95 -6.57
CA THR A 8 12.33 -1.67 -5.86
C THR A 8 13.28 -1.65 -4.66
N ALA A 9 13.27 -2.71 -3.84
CA ALA A 9 14.13 -2.84 -2.66
C ALA A 9 15.62 -2.77 -3.01
N ARG A 10 16.06 -3.39 -4.13
CA ARG A 10 17.42 -3.23 -4.64
C ARG A 10 17.76 -1.79 -5.00
N ARG A 11 16.85 -1.09 -5.67
CA ARG A 11 17.09 0.29 -6.15
C ARG A 11 17.14 1.33 -5.05
N ILE A 12 16.40 1.12 -3.96
CA ILE A 12 16.27 2.10 -2.88
C ILE A 12 17.04 1.72 -1.61
N ALA A 13 17.87 0.68 -1.67
CA ALA A 13 18.70 0.27 -0.54
C ALA A 13 19.48 1.48 0.04
N PRO A 14 19.55 1.64 1.38
CA PRO A 14 19.14 0.70 2.42
C PRO A 14 17.69 0.88 2.94
N VAL A 15 16.81 1.60 2.22
CA VAL A 15 15.42 1.84 2.68
C VAL A 15 14.61 0.52 2.65
N PRO A 16 14.02 0.08 3.77
CA PRO A 16 13.24 -1.16 3.82
C PRO A 16 11.97 -1.08 2.96
N VAL A 17 11.72 -2.14 2.19
CA VAL A 17 10.44 -2.33 1.48
C VAL A 17 9.63 -3.41 2.18
N ARG A 18 8.37 -3.11 2.51
CA ARG A 18 7.45 -4.07 3.16
C ARG A 18 6.22 -4.31 2.30
N LEU A 19 5.85 -5.57 2.14
CA LEU A 19 4.60 -5.98 1.48
C LEU A 19 3.49 -6.11 2.53
N VAL A 20 2.46 -5.28 2.41
CA VAL A 20 1.27 -5.28 3.28
C VAL A 20 0.11 -5.93 2.51
N ASP A 21 -0.69 -6.78 3.16
CA ASP A 21 -1.82 -7.46 2.51
C ASP A 21 -2.99 -6.48 2.32
N GLU A 22 -3.40 -6.29 1.05
CA GLU A 22 -4.52 -5.44 0.66
C GLU A 22 -5.87 -5.91 1.25
N ARG A 23 -5.99 -7.20 1.61
CA ARG A 23 -7.21 -7.77 2.20
C ARG A 23 -7.59 -7.15 3.54
N MET A 24 -6.62 -6.63 4.30
CA MET A 24 -6.88 -5.90 5.56
C MET A 24 -7.65 -4.58 5.35
N SER A 25 -7.83 -4.10 4.10
CA SER A 25 -8.47 -2.81 3.79
C SER A 25 -9.90 -2.91 3.20
N THR A 26 -10.46 -4.13 3.10
CA THR A 26 -11.48 -4.45 2.08
C THR A 26 -12.90 -3.91 2.30
N VAL A 27 -13.21 -3.27 3.43
CA VAL A 27 -14.52 -2.61 3.63
C VAL A 27 -14.41 -1.09 3.51
N THR A 28 -13.44 -0.48 4.18
CA THR A 28 -13.28 0.99 4.24
C THR A 28 -12.75 1.58 2.92
N ALA A 29 -11.80 0.92 2.26
CA ALA A 29 -11.22 1.41 0.99
C ALA A 29 -12.25 1.43 -0.14
N ALA A 30 -13.08 0.39 -0.23
CA ALA A 30 -14.13 0.27 -1.23
C ALA A 30 -15.26 1.32 -1.04
N GLN A 31 -15.51 1.75 0.20
CA GLN A 31 -16.49 2.79 0.50
C GLN A 31 -15.96 4.20 0.13
N SER A 32 -14.68 4.48 0.43
CA SER A 32 -14.02 5.75 0.08
C SER A 32 -13.91 5.96 -1.44
N MET A 33 -13.55 4.91 -2.20
CA MET A 33 -13.47 4.98 -3.66
C MET A 33 -14.83 5.15 -4.35
N ARG A 34 -15.91 4.55 -3.81
CA ARG A 34 -17.27 4.74 -4.35
C ARG A 34 -17.80 6.15 -4.08
N ALA A 35 -17.45 6.74 -2.94
CA ALA A 35 -17.84 8.09 -2.57
C ALA A 35 -17.19 9.18 -3.44
N SER A 36 -16.11 8.86 -4.16
CA SER A 36 -15.35 9.85 -4.93
C SER A 36 -16.05 10.32 -6.23
N GLY A 37 -17.07 9.62 -6.73
CA GLY A 37 -17.91 10.07 -7.86
C GLY A 37 -17.20 10.34 -9.20
N VAL A 38 -15.93 9.96 -9.35
CA VAL A 38 -15.12 10.31 -10.53
C VAL A 38 -15.34 9.31 -11.66
N ASN A 39 -15.60 9.80 -12.88
CA ASN A 39 -15.67 8.98 -14.10
C ASN A 39 -14.41 8.10 -14.23
N ALA A 40 -14.60 6.78 -14.14
CA ALA A 40 -13.56 5.76 -13.97
C ALA A 40 -12.44 5.81 -15.01
N LYS A 41 -12.69 6.35 -16.22
CA LYS A 41 -11.70 6.43 -17.30
C LYS A 41 -10.79 7.66 -17.19
N LYS A 42 -11.33 8.81 -16.74
CA LYS A 42 -10.56 10.06 -16.50
C LYS A 42 -9.96 10.11 -15.09
N GLY A 43 -10.47 9.31 -14.16
CA GLY A 43 -10.08 9.30 -12.76
C GLY A 43 -9.07 8.24 -12.35
N ARG A 44 -8.66 7.31 -13.22
CA ARG A 44 -7.89 6.12 -12.84
C ARG A 44 -6.62 6.45 -12.03
N SER A 45 -5.80 7.41 -12.48
CA SER A 45 -4.61 7.83 -11.73
C SER A 45 -4.91 8.48 -10.37
N ARG A 46 -6.03 9.21 -10.25
CA ARG A 46 -6.48 9.79 -8.96
C ARG A 46 -7.04 8.72 -8.02
N ILE A 47 -7.73 7.73 -8.57
CA ILE A 47 -8.23 6.57 -7.84
C ILE A 47 -7.05 5.76 -7.31
N ASP A 48 -6.01 5.54 -8.11
CA ASP A 48 -4.79 4.83 -7.70
C ASP A 48 -4.06 5.58 -6.57
N GLN A 49 -3.98 6.91 -6.62
CA GLN A 49 -3.42 7.72 -5.53
C GLN A 49 -4.26 7.65 -4.25
N ALA A 50 -5.59 7.74 -4.37
CA ALA A 50 -6.49 7.63 -3.23
C ALA A 50 -6.38 6.25 -2.57
N ALA A 51 -6.29 5.18 -3.36
CA ALA A 51 -6.06 3.83 -2.87
C ALA A 51 -4.71 3.73 -2.12
N ALA A 52 -3.64 4.32 -2.67
CA ALA A 52 -2.33 4.36 -2.01
C ALA A 52 -2.37 5.07 -0.65
N VAL A 53 -3.11 6.19 -0.54
CA VAL A 53 -3.30 6.90 0.74
C VAL A 53 -4.02 6.02 1.76
N VAL A 54 -5.09 5.34 1.36
CA VAL A 54 -5.86 4.45 2.26
C VAL A 54 -5.00 3.27 2.74
N ILE A 55 -4.23 2.66 1.84
CA ILE A 55 -3.30 1.58 2.18
C ILE A 55 -2.26 2.07 3.20
N LEU A 56 -1.69 3.25 2.99
CA LEU A 56 -0.70 3.84 3.90
C LEU A 56 -1.31 4.15 5.27
N GLN A 57 -2.48 4.77 5.32
CA GLN A 57 -3.18 5.08 6.57
C GLN A 57 -3.48 3.80 7.37
N SER A 58 -3.95 2.75 6.72
CA SER A 58 -4.19 1.45 7.35
C SER A 58 -2.92 0.82 7.91
N ALA A 59 -1.79 0.95 7.19
CA ALA A 59 -0.51 0.43 7.64
C ALA A 59 0.01 1.18 8.87
N LEU A 60 -0.03 2.52 8.84
CA LEU A 60 0.40 3.36 9.97
C LEU A 60 -0.47 3.13 11.21
N GLU A 61 -1.77 2.94 11.04
CA GLU A 61 -2.67 2.60 12.14
C GLU A 61 -2.34 1.24 12.76
N THR A 62 -2.05 0.23 11.92
CA THR A 62 -1.65 -1.09 12.39
C THR A 62 -0.33 -1.03 13.16
N GLU A 63 0.64 -0.26 12.68
CA GLU A 63 1.92 -0.03 13.36
C GLU A 63 1.73 0.65 14.71
N ARG A 64 0.87 1.68 14.76
CA ARG A 64 0.55 2.42 15.98
C ARG A 64 -0.07 1.52 17.05
N VAL A 65 -0.93 0.58 16.67
CA VAL A 65 -1.60 -0.35 17.60
C VAL A 65 -0.69 -1.50 18.01
N SER A 66 0.07 -2.07 17.08
CA SER A 66 0.88 -3.27 17.33
C SER A 66 2.31 -2.97 17.82
N GLY A 67 2.78 -1.74 17.67
CA GLY A 67 4.16 -1.34 17.97
C GLY A 67 5.19 -1.90 16.98
N SER A 68 4.77 -2.46 15.85
CA SER A 68 5.66 -3.04 14.84
C SER A 68 5.17 -2.75 13.42
N PRO A 69 6.06 -2.44 12.46
CA PRO A 69 5.65 -2.17 11.08
C PRO A 69 4.93 -3.37 10.45
N PRO A 70 3.74 -3.20 9.85
CA PRO A 70 2.98 -4.30 9.29
C PRO A 70 3.64 -4.89 8.05
N GLY A 71 3.17 -6.07 7.66
CA GLY A 71 3.59 -6.73 6.43
C GLY A 71 4.92 -7.48 6.54
N GLN A 72 5.36 -8.01 5.42
CA GLN A 72 6.57 -8.82 5.28
C GLN A 72 7.70 -7.97 4.71
N CYS A 73 8.85 -7.94 5.39
CA CYS A 73 10.04 -7.30 4.84
C CYS A 73 10.48 -8.03 3.57
N VAL A 74 10.83 -7.28 2.53
CA VAL A 74 11.41 -7.85 1.31
C VAL A 74 12.91 -7.98 1.53
N GLU A 75 13.38 -9.21 1.62
CA GLU A 75 14.81 -9.48 1.67
C GLU A 75 15.46 -9.12 0.34
N VAL A 76 16.51 -8.29 0.42
CA VAL A 76 17.41 -8.04 -0.70
C VAL A 76 18.57 -9.00 -0.55
N VAL A 77 18.54 -10.10 -1.30
CA VAL A 77 19.75 -10.88 -1.55
C VAL A 77 20.58 -10.05 -2.52
N VAL A 78 21.65 -9.45 -2.01
CA VAL A 78 22.64 -8.69 -2.79
C VAL A 78 23.60 -9.68 -3.45
#